data_AF-A0A3E4YLG6-F1
#
_entry.id   AF-A0A3E4YLG6-F1
#
_cell.length_a   1.000
_cell.length_b   1.000
_cell.length_c   1.000
_cell.angle_alpha   90.00
_cell.angle_beta   90.00
_cell.angle_gamma   90.00
#
_symmetry.space_group_name_H-M   'P 1'
#
loop_
_entity.id
_entity.type
_entity.pdbx_description
1 polymer ?
#
loop_
_entity_poly.entity_id
_entity_poly.type
_entity_poly.pdbx_seq_one_letter_code
_entity_poly.pdbx_strand_id
1 'polypeptide(L)'
;MELKEFKEKFNSISLTDEKLQDYINYISEDIDENYTISQHVIICIEECSELQQTLTKLIRGKTEDKMHILEEMADVILAIKYLQNKLNITDEELNKAIGVKAKRNYDRCH
;
A
#
# COMPACT_ATOMS: atom_id res chain seq x y z
N MET A 1 -3.01 -12.22 6.12
CA MET A 1 -4.36 -12.43 6.68
C MET A 1 -5.10 -13.38 5.75
N GLU A 2 -6.08 -14.17 6.19
CA GLU A 2 -6.88 -14.96 5.23
C GLU A 2 -7.93 -14.05 4.56
N LEU A 3 -8.07 -14.07 3.23
CA LEU A 3 -9.01 -13.23 2.46
C LEU A 3 -10.45 -13.21 3.00
N LYS A 4 -10.89 -14.31 3.63
CA LYS A 4 -12.20 -14.40 4.28
C LYS A 4 -12.29 -13.44 5.47
N GLU A 5 -11.25 -13.41 6.30
CA GLU A 5 -11.14 -12.52 7.45
C GLU A 5 -11.08 -11.04 6.99
N PHE A 6 -10.34 -10.75 5.92
CA PHE A 6 -10.30 -9.41 5.33
C PHE A 6 -11.69 -8.93 4.92
N LYS A 7 -12.46 -9.77 4.20
CA LYS A 7 -13.83 -9.44 3.76
C LYS A 7 -14.78 -9.18 4.93
N GLU A 8 -14.72 -9.99 5.98
CA GLU A 8 -15.56 -9.83 7.17
C GLU A 8 -15.24 -8.50 7.89
N LYS A 9 -13.96 -8.17 8.02
CA LYS A 9 -13.52 -6.91 8.63
C LYS A 9 -13.81 -5.69 7.76
N PHE A 10 -13.59 -5.78 6.45
CA PHE A 10 -13.82 -4.69 5.50
C PHE A 10 -15.27 -4.16 5.57
N ASN A 11 -16.26 -5.06 5.66
CA ASN A 11 -17.66 -4.67 5.71
C ASN A 11 -18.12 -4.15 7.09
N SER A 12 -17.36 -4.43 8.15
CA SER A 12 -17.69 -4.00 9.52
C SER A 12 -16.98 -2.72 9.95
N ILE A 13 -15.92 -2.33 9.24
CA ILE A 13 -15.18 -1.10 9.49
C ILE A 13 -15.88 0.09 8.82
N SER A 14 -16.21 1.10 9.63
CA SER A 14 -16.51 2.45 9.16
C SER A 14 -15.43 3.39 9.68
N LEU A 15 -14.51 3.76 8.80
CA LEU A 15 -13.31 4.52 9.13
C LEU A 15 -13.45 5.96 8.61
N THR A 16 -13.13 6.92 9.46
CA THR A 16 -12.95 8.33 9.07
C THR A 16 -11.47 8.58 8.74
N ASP A 17 -11.18 9.60 7.93
CA ASP A 17 -9.80 9.93 7.54
C ASP A 17 -8.88 10.16 8.75
N GLU A 18 -9.37 10.82 9.81
CA GLU A 18 -8.62 11.06 11.06
C GLU A 18 -8.16 9.74 11.73
N LYS A 19 -9.11 8.83 11.98
CA LYS A 19 -8.82 7.49 12.54
C LYS A 19 -7.90 6.65 11.65
N LEU A 20 -8.00 6.80 10.34
CA LEU A 20 -7.10 6.13 9.40
C LEU A 20 -5.65 6.61 9.60
N GLN A 21 -5.46 7.93 9.71
CA GLN A 21 -4.13 8.48 9.98
C GLN A 21 -3.60 8.05 11.34
N ASP A 22 -4.44 8.00 12.37
CA ASP A 22 -4.03 7.50 13.70
C ASP A 22 -3.52 6.05 13.63
N TYR A 23 -4.22 5.18 12.91
CA TYR A 23 -3.79 3.78 12.74
C TYR A 23 -2.49 3.67 11.96
N ILE A 24 -2.34 4.43 10.87
CA ILE A 24 -1.11 4.45 10.07
C ILE A 24 0.06 4.95 10.91
N ASN A 25 -0.13 6.01 11.70
CA ASN A 25 0.91 6.57 12.56
C ASN A 25 1.31 5.59 13.65
N TYR A 26 0.34 5.01 14.37
CA TYR A 26 0.59 4.03 15.42
C TYR A 26 1.39 2.83 14.91
N ILE A 27 0.96 2.26 13.77
CA ILE A 27 1.63 1.10 13.18
C ILE A 27 3.01 1.52 12.64
N SER A 28 3.13 2.71 12.04
CA SER A 28 4.41 3.18 11.54
C SER A 28 5.44 3.35 12.65
N GLU A 29 5.05 3.92 13.79
CA GLU A 29 5.94 4.07 14.96
C GLU A 29 6.38 2.70 15.50
N ASP A 30 5.45 1.74 15.66
CA ASP A 30 5.75 0.40 16.17
C ASP A 30 6.64 -0.42 15.20
N ILE A 31 6.36 -0.37 13.89
CA ILE A 31 7.17 -1.08 12.89
C ILE A 31 8.53 -0.38 12.70
N ASP A 32 8.62 0.95 12.80
CA ASP A 32 9.88 1.68 12.66
C ASP A 32 10.88 1.31 13.78
N GLU A 33 10.41 1.22 15.03
CA GLU A 33 11.27 0.83 16.16
C GLU A 33 11.79 -0.62 16.06
N ASN A 34 11.00 -1.53 15.49
CA ASN A 34 11.29 -2.96 15.50
C ASN A 34 12.01 -3.48 14.24
N TYR A 35 12.04 -2.72 13.14
CA TYR A 35 12.57 -3.17 11.86
C TYR A 35 13.64 -2.24 11.28
N THR A 36 14.68 -2.84 10.70
CA THR A 36 15.73 -2.15 9.93
C THR A 36 15.21 -1.68 8.58
N ILE A 37 15.88 -0.70 7.96
CA ILE A 37 15.59 -0.25 6.58
C ILE A 37 15.53 -1.43 5.61
N SER A 38 16.49 -2.35 5.69
CA SER A 38 16.54 -3.51 4.81
C SER A 38 15.31 -4.40 4.95
N GLN A 39 14.78 -4.58 6.15
CA GLN A 39 13.58 -5.37 6.37
C GLN A 39 12.34 -4.67 5.80
N HIS A 40 12.20 -3.35 5.98
CA HIS A 40 11.12 -2.57 5.36
C HIS A 40 11.16 -2.66 3.82
N VAL A 41 12.36 -2.63 3.23
CA VAL A 41 12.54 -2.83 1.79
C VAL A 41 12.14 -4.24 1.36
N ILE A 42 12.50 -5.27 2.13
CA ILE A 42 12.11 -6.66 1.85
C ILE A 42 10.59 -6.79 1.86
N ILE A 43 9.91 -6.28 2.90
CA ILE A 43 8.44 -6.29 3.00
C ILE A 43 7.84 -5.60 1.77
N CYS A 44 8.31 -4.41 1.41
CA CYS A 44 7.81 -3.70 0.23
C CYS A 44 7.97 -4.50 -1.08
N ILE A 45 9.05 -5.28 -1.22
CA ILE A 45 9.28 -6.14 -2.39
C ILE A 45 8.32 -7.34 -2.37
N GLU A 46 8.08 -7.93 -1.20
CA GLU A 46 7.14 -9.03 -1.00
C GLU A 46 5.72 -8.59 -1.40
N GLU A 47 5.21 -7.50 -0.82
CA GLU A 47 3.86 -7.00 -1.13
C GLU A 47 3.68 -6.63 -2.61
N CYS A 48 4.71 -6.01 -3.23
CA CYS A 48 4.67 -5.74 -4.67
C CYS A 48 4.61 -7.02 -5.50
N SER A 49 5.26 -8.10 -5.05
CA SER A 49 5.26 -9.39 -5.72
C SER A 49 3.92 -10.12 -5.58
N GLU A 50 3.27 -10.01 -4.43
CA GLU A 50 1.93 -10.56 -4.18
C GLU A 50 0.88 -9.85 -5.04
N LEU A 51 0.87 -8.52 -5.06
CA LEU A 51 0.03 -7.74 -5.98
C LEU A 51 0.30 -8.10 -7.44
N GLN A 52 1.56 -8.21 -7.86
CA GLN A 52 1.91 -8.66 -9.22
C GLN A 52 1.31 -10.04 -9.52
N GLN A 53 1.42 -10.98 -8.58
CA GLN A 53 0.88 -12.33 -8.74
C GLN A 53 -0.65 -12.30 -8.87
N THR A 54 -1.33 -11.54 -8.03
CA THR A 54 -2.79 -11.39 -8.03
C THR A 54 -3.29 -10.73 -9.32
N LEU A 55 -2.64 -9.65 -9.79
CA LEU A 55 -2.95 -9.02 -11.08
C LEU A 55 -2.67 -9.95 -12.29
N THR A 56 -1.62 -10.77 -12.21
CA THR A 56 -1.32 -11.76 -13.26
C THR A 56 -2.39 -12.85 -13.32
N LYS A 57 -2.94 -13.27 -12.18
CA LYS A 57 -4.09 -14.19 -12.13
C LYS A 57 -5.33 -13.54 -12.75
N LEU A 58 -5.56 -12.24 -12.51
CA LEU A 58 -6.68 -11.48 -13.08
C LEU A 58 -6.64 -11.49 -14.61
N ILE A 59 -5.50 -11.14 -15.20
CA ILE A 59 -5.32 -11.10 -16.68
C ILE A 59 -5.51 -12.48 -17.30
N ARG A 60 -5.20 -13.56 -16.58
CA ARG A 60 -5.39 -14.95 -17.04
C ARG A 60 -6.82 -15.47 -16.86
N GLY A 61 -7.75 -14.66 -16.34
CA GLY A 61 -9.12 -15.07 -16.01
C GLY A 61 -9.19 -16.08 -14.85
N LYS A 62 -8.19 -16.10 -13.96
CA LYS A 62 -8.06 -17.07 -12.85
C LYS A 62 -8.44 -16.51 -11.49
N THR A 63 -8.70 -15.21 -11.38
CA THR A 63 -9.25 -14.57 -10.18
C THR A 63 -10.05 -13.35 -10.59
N GLU A 64 -11.29 -13.23 -10.09
CA GLU A 64 -12.17 -12.06 -10.30
C GLU A 64 -12.48 -11.35 -8.97
N ASP A 65 -11.80 -11.77 -7.89
CA ASP A 65 -12.13 -11.29 -6.56
C ASP A 65 -11.52 -9.90 -6.34
N LYS A 66 -12.33 -8.88 -6.61
CA LYS A 66 -11.99 -7.48 -6.38
C LYS A 66 -11.48 -7.24 -4.95
N MET A 67 -11.98 -7.98 -3.95
CA MET A 67 -11.53 -7.79 -2.56
C MET A 67 -10.11 -8.28 -2.35
N HIS A 68 -9.72 -9.37 -3.02
CA HIS A 68 -8.34 -9.85 -2.95
C HIS A 68 -7.38 -8.85 -3.61
N ILE A 69 -7.76 -8.28 -4.76
CA ILE A 69 -6.96 -7.20 -5.38
C ILE A 69 -6.89 -5.97 -4.47
N LEU A 70 -7.98 -5.63 -3.78
CA LEU A 70 -8.03 -4.50 -2.87
C LEU A 70 -7.11 -4.69 -1.66
N GLU A 71 -7.10 -5.88 -1.07
CA GLU A 71 -6.21 -6.28 0.03
C GLU A 71 -4.75 -6.07 -0.37
N GLU A 72 -4.35 -6.67 -1.49
CA GLU A 72 -2.98 -6.62 -2.03
C GLU A 72 -2.55 -5.18 -2.41
N MET A 73 -3.48 -4.36 -2.88
CA MET A 73 -3.21 -2.94 -3.12
C MET A 73 -3.02 -2.16 -1.82
N ALA A 74 -3.80 -2.49 -0.77
CA ALA A 74 -3.67 -1.85 0.53
C ALA A 74 -2.34 -2.23 1.20
N ASP A 75 -1.92 -3.49 1.10
CA ASP A 75 -0.64 -3.97 1.64
C ASP A 75 0.55 -3.26 1.00
N VAL A 76 0.55 -3.08 -0.33
CA VAL A 76 1.58 -2.29 -1.03
C VAL A 76 1.59 -0.82 -0.56
N ILE A 77 0.43 -0.19 -0.40
CA ILE A 77 0.34 1.21 0.03
C ILE A 77 0.92 1.36 1.45
N LEU A 78 0.58 0.44 2.37
CA LEU A 78 1.10 0.44 3.73
C LEU A 78 2.61 0.21 3.76
N ALA A 79 3.12 -0.77 2.99
CA ALA A 79 4.56 -1.01 2.91
C ALA A 79 5.34 0.20 2.39
N ILE A 80 4.79 0.94 1.41
CA ILE A 80 5.37 2.21 0.94
C ILE A 80 5.35 3.26 2.06
N LYS A 81 4.28 3.35 2.86
CA LYS A 81 4.20 4.28 4.00
C LYS A 81 5.23 3.98 5.07
N TYR A 82 5.44 2.71 5.40
CA TYR A 82 6.48 2.32 6.35
C TYR A 82 7.88 2.66 5.84
N LEU A 83 8.15 2.36 4.56
CA LEU A 83 9.43 2.70 3.94
C LEU A 83 9.63 4.23 3.85
N GLN A 84 8.58 4.98 3.53
CA GLN A 84 8.58 6.44 3.51
C GLN A 84 9.01 7.00 4.88
N ASN A 85 8.39 6.53 5.97
CA ASN A 85 8.70 6.94 7.33
C ASN A 85 10.14 6.57 7.71
N LYS A 86 10.56 5.33 7.42
CA LYS A 86 11.92 4.85 7.70
C LYS A 86 13.01 5.63 6.98
N LEU A 87 12.71 6.14 5.78
CA LEU A 87 13.62 6.97 4.97
C LEU A 87 13.50 8.47 5.28
N ASN A 88 12.67 8.88 6.24
CA ASN A 88 12.36 10.27 6.57
C ASN A 88 11.85 11.08 5.36
N ILE A 89 11.07 10.45 4.50
CA ILE A 89 10.43 11.11 3.34
C ILE A 89 9.09 11.67 3.79
N THR A 90 8.85 12.96 3.63
CA THR A 90 7.57 13.58 4.00
C THR A 90 6.49 13.32 2.96
N ASP A 91 5.22 13.39 3.38
CA ASP A 91 4.08 13.32 2.45
C ASP A 91 4.14 14.42 1.39
N GLU A 92 4.63 15.61 1.75
CA GLU A 92 4.81 16.72 0.82
C GLU A 92 5.83 16.37 -0.28
N GLU A 93 6.98 15.80 0.08
CA GLU A 93 8.01 15.40 -0.90
C GLU A 93 7.50 14.30 -1.84
N LEU A 94 6.83 13.28 -1.30
CA LEU A 94 6.26 12.21 -2.10
C LEU A 94 5.17 12.73 -3.04
N ASN A 95 4.25 13.57 -2.55
CA ASN A 95 3.20 14.17 -3.38
C ASN A 95 3.75 15.07 -4.48
N LYS A 96 4.81 15.84 -4.20
CA LYS A 96 5.53 16.61 -5.24
C LYS A 96 6.11 15.69 -6.30
N ALA A 97 6.75 14.58 -5.91
CA ALA A 97 7.31 13.60 -6.84
C ALA A 97 6.22 12.96 -7.72
N ILE A 98 5.08 12.58 -7.14
CA ILE A 98 3.91 12.07 -7.86
C ILE A 98 3.40 13.13 -8.84
N GLY A 99 3.25 14.39 -8.42
CA GLY A 99 2.79 15.49 -9.28
C GLY A 99 3.68 15.69 -10.52
N VAL A 100 5.00 15.64 -10.36
CA VAL A 100 5.95 15.71 -11.48
C VAL A 100 5.74 14.55 -12.47
N LYS A 101 5.55 13.33 -11.97
CA LYS A 101 5.31 12.14 -12.82
C LYS A 101 3.95 12.19 -13.51
N ALA A 102 2.90 12.61 -12.80
CA ALA A 102 1.55 12.74 -13.34
C ALA A 102 1.50 13.78 -14.46
N LYS A 103 2.10 14.96 -14.25
CA LYS A 103 2.20 16.00 -15.29
C LYS A 103 2.92 15.49 -16.54
N ARG A 104 4.07 14.82 -16.36
CA ARG A 104 4.81 14.22 -17.49
C ARG A 104 3.98 13.21 -18.29
N ASN A 105 3.15 12.42 -17.63
CA ASN A 105 2.27 11.47 -18.30
C ASN A 105 1.08 12.16 -18.98
N TYR A 106 0.52 13.20 -18.35
CA TYR A 106 -0.53 14.02 -18.95
C TYR A 106 -0.06 14.66 -20.28
N ASP A 107 1.12 15.26 -20.27
CA ASP A 107 1.77 15.90 -21.44
C ASP A 107 2.19 14.90 -22.54
N ARG A 108 2.13 13.59 -22.30
CA ARG A 108 2.40 12.54 -23.30
C ARG A 108 1.14 12.01 -23.97
N CYS A 109 0.01 12.11 -23.27
CA CYS A 109 -1.28 11.64 -23.74
C CYS A 109 -2.09 12.74 -24.43
N HIS A 110 -1.68 14.00 -24.30
CA HIS A 110 -2.23 15.18 -24.96
C HIS A 110 -1.14 15.84 -25.80
#